data_AF-A0A7X8G8V6-F1
#
_entry.id   AF-A0A7X8G8V6-F1
#
_cell.length_a   1.000
_cell.length_b   1.000
_cell.length_c   1.000
_cell.angle_alpha   90.00
_cell.angle_beta   90.00
_cell.angle_gamma   90.00
#
_symmetry.space_group_name_H-M   'P 1'
#
loop_
_entity.id
_entity.type
_entity.pdbx_description
1 polymer ?
#
loop_
_entity_poly.entity_id
_entity_poly.type
_entity_poly.pdbx_seq_one_letter_code
_entity_poly.pdbx_strand_id
1 'polypeptide(L)'
;MTNELVQLLNKAKDELNKNPKGQLVLPLRKEIYRLMGERIEDNEGHAIKTEGYFRRLKLAVLCVNHVLSIWENVMPNDNTPANLLKSINDYLSGKKDWDCLWEEQNDFWAVLDNYLCDGNDYGNSIYVGHASINAVMVALNDEDLGGEDYINIFDEDLDPYTWDTAFYASLAYSENESYDEETKIQKRREFWLWYLNEGVMKAYNI
;
A
#
# COMPACT_ATOMS: atom_id res chain seq x y z
N MET A 1 1.91 -15.39 14.26
CA MET A 1 0.83 -14.40 14.33
C MET A 1 0.21 -14.41 15.72
N THR A 2 -0.09 -13.25 16.32
CA THR A 2 -0.73 -13.20 17.65
C THR A 2 -2.20 -13.63 17.56
N ASN A 3 -2.76 -14.13 18.66
CA ASN A 3 -4.19 -14.46 18.73
C ASN A 3 -5.07 -13.23 18.50
N GLU A 4 -4.64 -12.06 18.98
CA GLU A 4 -5.33 -10.78 18.80
C GLU A 4 -5.42 -10.42 17.30
N LEU A 5 -4.32 -10.53 16.56
CA LEU A 5 -4.33 -10.27 15.12
C LEU A 5 -5.22 -11.27 14.37
N VAL A 6 -5.20 -12.55 14.73
CA VAL A 6 -6.09 -13.55 14.12
C VAL A 6 -7.57 -13.20 14.35
N GLN A 7 -7.94 -12.77 15.55
CA GLN A 7 -9.30 -12.33 15.86
C GLN A 7 -9.68 -11.07 15.07
N LEU A 8 -8.77 -10.09 14.97
CA LEU A 8 -8.98 -8.89 14.17
C LEU A 8 -9.18 -9.22 12.69
N LEU A 9 -8.38 -10.13 12.12
CA LEU A 9 -8.52 -10.53 10.71
C LEU A 9 -9.88 -11.19 10.44
N ASN A 10 -10.41 -11.98 11.37
CA ASN A 10 -11.74 -12.56 11.23
C ASN A 10 -12.83 -11.49 11.28
N LYS A 11 -12.75 -10.56 12.26
CA LYS A 11 -13.65 -9.40 12.34
C LYS A 11 -13.60 -8.57 11.05
N ALA A 12 -12.41 -8.28 10.54
CA ALA A 12 -12.22 -7.49 9.33
C ALA A 12 -12.85 -8.16 8.10
N LYS A 13 -12.77 -9.50 7.97
CA LYS A 13 -13.44 -10.24 6.89
C LYS A 13 -14.96 -10.15 7.00
N ASP A 14 -15.51 -10.28 8.20
CA ASP A 14 -16.95 -10.18 8.42
C ASP A 14 -17.49 -8.78 8.11
N GLU A 15 -16.74 -7.74 8.46
CA GLU A 15 -17.09 -6.34 8.14
C GLU A 15 -16.93 -6.05 6.65
N LEU A 16 -15.85 -6.50 6.02
CA LEU A 16 -15.60 -6.35 4.58
C LEU A 16 -16.73 -6.97 3.74
N ASN A 17 -17.21 -8.16 4.12
CA ASN A 17 -18.30 -8.84 3.41
C ASN A 17 -19.63 -8.08 3.48
N LYS A 18 -19.82 -7.25 4.51
CA LYS A 18 -21.01 -6.40 4.69
C LYS A 18 -20.81 -4.99 4.16
N ASN A 19 -19.57 -4.61 3.82
CA ASN A 19 -19.26 -3.26 3.37
C ASN A 19 -19.85 -3.03 1.95
N PRO A 20 -20.70 -2.01 1.77
CA PRO A 20 -21.38 -1.75 0.50
C PRO A 20 -20.42 -1.29 -0.61
N LYS A 21 -19.27 -0.71 -0.25
CA LYS A 21 -18.22 -0.29 -1.19
C LYS A 21 -17.15 -1.36 -1.42
N GLY A 22 -17.28 -2.53 -0.79
CA GLY A 22 -16.30 -3.61 -0.91
C GLY A 22 -14.92 -3.25 -0.33
N GLN A 23 -14.86 -2.32 0.63
CA GLN A 23 -13.63 -1.75 1.15
C GLN A 23 -13.32 -2.25 2.56
N LEU A 24 -12.04 -2.55 2.82
CA LEU A 24 -11.52 -2.68 4.17
C LEU A 24 -11.21 -1.28 4.68
N VAL A 25 -11.93 -0.79 5.69
CA VAL A 25 -11.81 0.61 6.15
C VAL A 25 -10.47 0.89 6.81
N LEU A 26 -9.98 2.13 6.66
CA LEU A 26 -8.70 2.59 7.21
C LEU A 26 -8.48 2.24 8.69
N PRO A 27 -9.44 2.43 9.62
CA PRO A 27 -9.20 2.10 11.04
C PRO A 27 -8.85 0.63 11.28
N LEU A 28 -9.44 -0.30 10.51
CA LEU A 28 -9.08 -1.72 10.61
C LEU A 28 -7.67 -1.99 10.07
N ARG A 29 -7.25 -1.29 9.01
CA ARG A 29 -5.91 -1.46 8.44
C ARG A 29 -4.84 -0.93 9.39
N LYS A 30 -5.04 0.25 9.97
CA LYS A 30 -4.15 0.82 11.00
C LYS A 30 -4.00 -0.12 12.20
N GLU A 31 -5.11 -0.71 12.65
CA GLU A 31 -5.07 -1.67 13.76
C GLU A 31 -4.33 -2.97 13.39
N ILE A 32 -4.48 -3.46 12.15
CA ILE A 32 -3.65 -4.56 11.63
C ILE A 32 -2.17 -4.18 11.70
N TYR A 33 -1.79 -2.99 11.19
CA TYR A 33 -0.41 -2.51 11.21
C TYR A 33 0.16 -2.39 12.63
N ARG A 34 -0.64 -1.93 13.59
CA ARG A 34 -0.26 -1.86 15.01
C ARG A 34 0.04 -3.26 15.57
N LEU A 35 -0.80 -4.24 15.25
CA LEU A 35 -0.62 -5.62 15.71
C LEU A 35 0.48 -6.40 14.96
N MET A 36 1.02 -5.84 13.87
CA MET A 36 2.21 -6.40 13.21
C MET A 36 3.49 -6.15 14.01
N GLY A 37 3.51 -5.21 14.96
CA GLY A 37 4.63 -5.00 15.88
C GLY A 37 4.92 -3.53 16.13
N GLU A 38 5.95 -3.25 16.93
CA GLU A 38 6.33 -1.89 17.29
C GLU A 38 6.81 -1.09 16.07
N ARG A 39 6.44 0.19 16.03
CA ARG A 39 6.99 1.21 15.12
C ARG A 39 7.92 2.10 15.95
N ILE A 40 9.15 2.24 15.49
CA ILE A 40 10.15 3.11 16.13
C ILE A 40 10.83 3.91 15.03
N GLU A 41 11.06 5.18 15.30
CA GLU A 41 11.79 6.11 14.43
C GLU A 41 13.00 6.69 15.17
N ASP A 42 14.01 7.10 14.41
CA ASP A 42 15.12 7.88 14.96
C ASP A 42 14.74 9.37 15.12
N ASN A 43 15.70 10.19 15.54
CA ASN A 43 15.46 11.62 15.78
C ASN A 43 15.17 12.42 14.48
N GLU A 44 15.43 11.83 13.31
CA GLU A 44 15.18 12.42 12.00
C GLU A 44 13.85 11.92 11.40
N GLY A 45 13.16 11.02 12.10
CA GLY A 45 11.91 10.41 11.64
C GLY A 45 12.12 9.20 10.72
N HIS A 46 13.34 8.70 10.58
CA HIS A 46 13.62 7.52 9.77
C HIS A 46 13.25 6.24 10.52
N ALA A 47 12.74 5.26 9.80
CA ALA A 47 12.32 4.00 10.37
C ALA A 47 13.51 3.21 10.96
N ILE A 48 13.36 2.81 12.22
CA ILE A 48 14.23 1.78 12.81
C ILE A 48 13.70 0.40 12.40
N LYS A 49 14.61 -0.45 11.92
CA LYS A 49 14.32 -1.76 11.32
C LYS A 49 13.92 -2.82 12.37
N THR A 50 12.77 -2.64 13.01
CA THR A 50 12.17 -3.61 13.94
C THR A 50 11.52 -4.78 13.19
N GLU A 51 11.10 -5.81 13.91
CA GLU A 51 10.29 -6.90 13.32
C GLU A 51 8.96 -6.37 12.75
N GLY A 52 8.34 -5.40 13.42
CA GLY A 52 7.11 -4.74 12.96
C GLY A 52 7.31 -4.00 11.64
N TYR A 53 8.41 -3.25 11.53
CA TYR A 53 8.82 -2.56 10.30
C TYR A 53 8.93 -3.55 9.13
N PHE A 54 9.67 -4.65 9.29
CA PHE A 54 9.87 -5.61 8.20
C PHE A 54 8.56 -6.29 7.78
N ARG A 55 7.66 -6.56 8.72
CA ARG A 55 6.34 -7.12 8.42
C ARG A 55 5.50 -6.14 7.61
N ARG A 56 5.43 -4.88 8.01
CA ARG A 56 4.65 -3.84 7.30
C ARG A 56 5.24 -3.52 5.93
N LEU A 57 6.56 -3.38 5.82
CA LEU A 57 7.24 -3.20 4.55
C LEU A 57 6.99 -4.38 3.60
N LYS A 58 7.08 -5.63 4.09
CA LYS A 58 6.78 -6.81 3.28
C LYS A 58 5.32 -6.81 2.81
N LEU A 59 4.39 -6.36 3.64
CA LEU A 59 2.98 -6.24 3.25
C LEU A 59 2.79 -5.19 2.15
N ALA A 60 3.40 -4.01 2.29
CA ALA A 60 3.37 -2.96 1.27
C ALA A 60 3.93 -3.47 -0.07
N VAL A 61 5.10 -4.11 -0.06
CA VAL A 61 5.71 -4.71 -1.26
C VAL A 61 4.83 -5.81 -1.86
N LEU A 62 4.17 -6.64 -1.04
CA LEU A 62 3.23 -7.64 -1.54
C LEU A 62 2.02 -7.01 -2.23
N CYS A 63 1.47 -5.91 -1.69
CA CYS A 63 0.37 -5.17 -2.30
C CYS A 63 0.76 -4.63 -3.68
N VAL A 64 1.94 -4.00 -3.81
CA VAL A 64 2.42 -3.50 -5.11
C VAL A 64 2.59 -4.65 -6.11
N ASN A 65 3.25 -5.75 -5.71
CA ASN A 65 3.43 -6.91 -6.58
C ASN A 65 2.10 -7.53 -7.05
N HIS A 66 1.06 -7.49 -6.22
CA HIS A 66 -0.26 -8.03 -6.58
C HIS A 66 -0.91 -7.28 -7.75
N VAL A 67 -0.57 -6.01 -7.93
CA VAL A 67 -1.15 -5.14 -8.96
C VAL A 67 -0.15 -4.70 -10.03
N LEU A 68 1.11 -5.11 -9.92
CA LEU A 68 2.20 -4.66 -10.79
C LEU A 68 1.92 -4.93 -12.28
N SER A 69 1.29 -6.06 -12.59
CA SER A 69 0.94 -6.41 -13.98
C SER A 69 -0.03 -5.42 -14.63
N ILE A 70 -0.80 -4.66 -13.85
CA ILE A 70 -1.70 -3.62 -14.39
C ILE A 70 -0.88 -2.49 -14.99
N TRP A 71 0.20 -2.08 -14.33
CA TRP A 71 1.16 -1.12 -14.87
C TRP A 71 1.85 -1.69 -16.12
N GLU A 72 2.39 -2.90 -16.03
CA GLU A 72 3.13 -3.54 -17.13
C GLU A 72 2.28 -3.70 -18.41
N ASN A 73 0.98 -3.91 -18.26
CA ASN A 73 0.06 -4.01 -19.40
C ASN A 73 -0.20 -2.66 -20.10
N VAL A 74 -0.22 -1.56 -19.34
CA VAL A 74 -0.47 -0.20 -19.87
C VAL A 74 0.84 0.45 -20.35
N MET A 75 1.93 0.23 -19.63
CA MET A 75 3.24 0.84 -19.84
C MET A 75 4.35 -0.23 -19.91
N PRO A 76 4.35 -1.13 -20.90
CA PRO A 76 5.24 -2.29 -20.94
C PRO A 76 6.74 -1.97 -21.04
N ASN A 77 7.08 -0.74 -21.46
CA ASN A 77 8.47 -0.29 -21.56
C ASN A 77 8.91 0.51 -20.32
N ASP A 78 7.99 0.82 -19.41
CA ASP A 78 8.28 1.54 -18.18
C ASP A 78 8.30 0.55 -17.00
N ASN A 79 9.49 0.33 -16.44
CA ASN A 79 9.69 -0.57 -15.30
C ASN A 79 9.82 0.19 -13.96
N THR A 80 9.43 1.47 -13.91
CA THR A 80 9.71 2.33 -12.75
C THR A 80 9.14 1.79 -11.44
N PRO A 81 7.86 1.33 -11.35
CA PRO A 81 7.36 0.72 -10.12
C PRO A 81 8.15 -0.52 -9.67
N ALA A 82 8.51 -1.40 -10.61
CA ALA A 82 9.32 -2.59 -10.33
C ALA A 82 10.74 -2.23 -9.87
N ASN A 83 11.33 -1.19 -10.47
CA ASN A 83 12.64 -0.68 -10.10
C ASN A 83 12.63 -0.07 -8.70
N LEU A 84 11.57 0.64 -8.28
CA LEU A 84 11.45 1.13 -6.92
C LEU A 84 11.42 -0.01 -5.89
N LEU A 85 10.70 -1.11 -6.17
CA LEU A 85 10.73 -2.29 -5.29
C LEU A 85 12.13 -2.91 -5.20
N LYS A 86 12.91 -2.88 -6.27
CA LYS A 86 14.32 -3.28 -6.25
C LYS A 86 15.17 -2.30 -5.43
N SER A 87 14.94 -1.00 -5.58
CA SER A 87 15.63 0.05 -4.82
C SER A 87 15.40 -0.05 -3.32
N ILE A 88 14.21 -0.47 -2.88
CA ILE A 88 13.94 -0.80 -1.46
C ILE A 88 14.90 -1.90 -0.98
N ASN A 89 15.10 -2.96 -1.77
CA ASN A 89 16.03 -4.03 -1.40
C ASN A 89 17.49 -3.55 -1.36
N ASP A 90 17.88 -2.69 -2.30
CA ASP A 90 19.22 -2.11 -2.31
C ASP A 90 19.44 -1.20 -1.08
N TYR A 91 18.43 -0.44 -0.66
CA TYR A 91 18.43 0.32 0.60
C TYR A 91 18.53 -0.58 1.84
N LEU A 92 17.70 -1.64 1.92
CA LEU A 92 17.76 -2.60 3.03
C LEU A 92 19.12 -3.32 3.12
N SER A 93 19.79 -3.52 1.99
CA SER A 93 21.13 -4.13 1.92
C SER A 93 22.29 -3.15 2.13
N GLY A 94 22.00 -1.85 2.32
CA GLY A 94 23.00 -0.80 2.52
C GLY A 94 23.76 -0.38 1.26
N LYS A 95 23.29 -0.77 0.06
CA LYS A 95 23.86 -0.31 -1.22
C LYS A 95 23.36 1.06 -1.64
N LYS A 96 22.25 1.50 -1.04
CA LYS A 96 21.59 2.78 -1.25
C LYS A 96 21.30 3.39 0.11
N ASP A 97 21.51 4.69 0.26
CA ASP A 97 21.17 5.42 1.47
C ASP A 97 19.74 5.98 1.41
N TRP A 98 19.33 6.66 2.47
CA TRP A 98 17.99 7.21 2.62
C TRP A 98 17.70 8.28 1.55
N ASP A 99 18.63 9.23 1.37
CA ASP A 99 18.49 10.35 0.43
C ASP A 99 18.34 9.87 -1.01
N CYS A 100 19.17 8.91 -1.45
CA CYS A 100 19.08 8.35 -2.80
C CYS A 100 17.72 7.69 -3.06
N LEU A 101 17.17 6.97 -2.08
CA LEU A 101 15.87 6.31 -2.25
C LEU A 101 14.71 7.31 -2.19
N TRP A 102 14.83 8.35 -1.37
CA TRP A 102 13.89 9.47 -1.30
C TRP A 102 13.83 10.27 -2.60
N GLU A 103 14.97 10.55 -3.22
CA GLU A 103 15.04 11.24 -4.51
C GLU A 103 14.37 10.43 -5.62
N GLU A 104 14.62 9.12 -5.70
CA GLU A 104 14.00 8.26 -6.72
C GLU A 104 12.46 8.26 -6.65
N GLN A 105 11.88 8.24 -5.44
CA GLN A 105 10.42 8.28 -5.34
C GLN A 105 9.87 9.67 -5.69
N ASN A 106 10.57 10.76 -5.37
CA ASN A 106 10.15 12.13 -5.74
C ASN A 106 10.19 12.34 -7.26
N ASP A 107 11.24 11.85 -7.91
CA ASP A 107 11.37 11.90 -9.37
C ASP A 107 10.19 11.18 -10.03
N PHE A 108 9.82 9.99 -9.52
CA PHE A 108 8.68 9.27 -10.06
C PHE A 108 7.34 9.92 -9.72
N TRP A 109 7.20 10.52 -8.54
CA TRP A 109 6.02 11.32 -8.20
C TRP A 109 5.77 12.41 -9.24
N ALA A 110 6.82 13.19 -9.56
CA ALA A 110 6.71 14.26 -10.55
C ALA A 110 6.29 13.73 -11.94
N VAL A 111 6.72 12.51 -12.31
CA VAL A 111 6.26 11.84 -13.54
C VAL A 111 4.76 11.52 -13.47
N LEU A 112 4.27 10.97 -12.36
CA LEU A 112 2.84 10.66 -12.20
C LEU A 112 1.96 11.92 -12.21
N ASP A 113 2.41 13.02 -11.61
CA ASP A 113 1.69 14.30 -11.66
C ASP A 113 1.54 14.82 -13.10
N ASN A 114 2.59 14.67 -13.92
CA ASN A 114 2.52 15.03 -15.33
C ASN A 114 1.55 14.13 -16.11
N TYR A 115 1.50 12.85 -15.79
CA TYR A 115 0.56 11.91 -16.41
C TYR A 115 -0.90 12.28 -16.19
N LEU A 116 -1.22 12.87 -15.03
CA LEU A 116 -2.57 13.37 -14.74
C LEU A 116 -2.91 14.65 -15.52
N CYS A 117 -1.91 15.41 -15.96
CA CYS A 117 -2.07 16.67 -16.66
C CYS A 117 -2.14 16.52 -18.19
N ASP A 118 -1.48 15.52 -18.76
CA ASP A 118 -1.31 15.35 -20.22
C ASP A 118 -2.55 14.80 -20.94
N GLY A 119 -3.66 14.55 -20.24
CA GLY A 119 -4.88 14.00 -20.84
C GLY A 119 -4.71 12.59 -21.42
N ASN A 120 -3.61 11.92 -21.06
CA ASN A 120 -3.33 10.54 -21.41
C ASN A 120 -4.16 9.60 -20.54
N ASP A 121 -4.78 8.60 -21.17
CA ASP A 121 -5.56 7.58 -20.49
C ASP A 121 -4.65 6.47 -19.95
N TYR A 122 -4.04 6.73 -18.80
CA TYR A 122 -3.31 5.73 -18.03
C TYR A 122 -4.24 4.93 -17.10
N GLY A 123 -5.54 5.29 -17.05
CA GLY A 123 -6.57 4.67 -16.23
C GLY A 123 -6.14 4.38 -14.80
N ASN A 124 -6.49 3.18 -14.33
CA ASN A 124 -6.19 2.69 -12.98
C ASN A 124 -4.72 2.30 -12.76
N SER A 125 -3.86 2.33 -13.79
CA SER A 125 -2.45 1.97 -13.63
C SER A 125 -1.66 2.99 -12.79
N ILE A 126 -2.08 4.27 -12.79
CA ILE A 126 -1.45 5.34 -11.99
C ILE A 126 -1.46 5.00 -10.49
N TYR A 127 -2.50 4.31 -10.01
CA TYR A 127 -2.56 3.84 -8.63
C TYR A 127 -1.48 2.80 -8.30
N VAL A 128 -0.98 2.03 -9.27
CA VAL A 128 0.19 1.14 -9.09
C VAL A 128 1.44 1.98 -8.84
N GLY A 129 1.60 3.07 -9.59
CA GLY A 129 2.69 4.02 -9.41
C GLY A 129 2.71 4.61 -8.00
N HIS A 130 1.59 5.17 -7.55
CA HIS A 130 1.48 5.70 -6.18
C HIS A 130 1.64 4.63 -5.11
N ALA A 131 1.13 3.40 -5.31
CA ALA A 131 1.38 2.29 -4.39
C ALA A 131 2.88 1.99 -4.27
N SER A 132 3.63 2.02 -5.38
CA SER A 132 5.08 1.77 -5.36
C SER A 132 5.88 2.88 -4.66
N ILE A 133 5.47 4.14 -4.83
CA ILE A 133 6.05 5.28 -4.09
C ILE A 133 5.75 5.14 -2.60
N ASN A 134 4.51 4.80 -2.23
CA ASN A 134 4.15 4.63 -0.82
C ASN A 134 4.90 3.44 -0.20
N ALA A 135 5.17 2.36 -0.95
CA ALA A 135 6.02 1.27 -0.45
C ALA A 135 7.46 1.74 -0.16
N VAL A 136 8.00 2.70 -0.94
CA VAL A 136 9.27 3.37 -0.61
C VAL A 136 9.14 4.19 0.67
N MET A 137 8.04 4.92 0.84
CA MET A 137 7.78 5.67 2.08
C MET A 137 7.74 4.77 3.31
N VAL A 138 7.12 3.59 3.21
CA VAL A 138 7.15 2.58 4.28
C VAL A 138 8.58 2.08 4.54
N ALA A 139 9.41 1.94 3.50
CA ALA A 139 10.82 1.57 3.68
C ALA A 139 11.62 2.64 4.41
N LEU A 140 11.34 3.92 4.13
CA LEU A 140 12.06 5.07 4.69
C LEU A 140 11.58 5.43 6.11
N ASN A 141 10.27 5.46 6.34
CA ASN A 141 9.64 6.07 7.53
C ASN A 141 8.63 5.14 8.24
N ASP A 142 8.48 3.89 7.78
CA ASP A 142 7.46 2.92 8.22
C ASP A 142 6.02 3.38 7.88
N GLU A 143 5.04 2.51 8.07
CA GLU A 143 3.63 2.88 7.99
C GLU A 143 3.27 3.88 9.08
N ASP A 144 2.41 4.83 8.73
CA ASP A 144 1.70 5.61 9.74
C ASP A 144 0.70 4.68 10.46
N LEU A 145 0.80 4.57 11.79
CA LEU A 145 -0.12 3.75 12.59
C LEU A 145 -1.37 4.53 13.02
N GLY A 146 -1.45 5.82 12.72
CA GLY A 146 -2.45 6.73 13.25
C GLY A 146 -2.26 7.03 14.73
N GLY A 147 -3.03 8.01 15.21
CA GLY A 147 -3.21 8.32 16.64
C GLY A 147 -4.64 8.08 17.12
N GLU A 148 -4.93 8.36 18.38
CA GLU A 148 -6.29 8.21 18.96
C GLU A 148 -7.36 9.01 18.19
N ASP A 149 -6.96 10.09 17.50
CA ASP A 149 -7.84 10.92 16.68
C ASP A 149 -8.28 10.25 15.36
N TYR A 150 -7.66 9.12 14.97
CA TYR A 150 -7.91 8.44 13.69
C TYR A 150 -8.99 7.36 13.74
N ILE A 151 -9.62 7.12 14.90
CA ILE A 151 -10.58 6.02 15.09
C ILE A 151 -11.80 6.13 14.14
N ASN A 152 -12.15 7.35 13.71
CA ASN A 152 -13.29 7.61 12.83
C ASN A 152 -12.89 8.28 11.50
N ILE A 153 -11.62 8.21 11.11
CA ILE A 153 -11.14 8.75 9.83
C ILE A 153 -11.20 7.63 8.78
N PHE A 154 -11.86 7.88 7.66
CA PHE A 154 -11.93 6.96 6.53
C PHE A 154 -11.07 7.47 5.36
N ASP A 155 -10.81 6.60 4.39
CA ASP A 155 -10.01 6.95 3.21
C ASP A 155 -10.56 8.17 2.45
N GLU A 156 -11.89 8.36 2.47
CA GLU A 156 -12.58 9.47 1.82
C GLU A 156 -12.36 10.83 2.50
N ASP A 157 -11.96 10.81 3.77
CA ASP A 157 -11.65 12.01 4.55
C ASP A 157 -10.18 12.43 4.40
N LEU A 158 -9.35 11.56 3.80
CA LEU A 158 -7.94 11.78 3.60
C LEU A 158 -7.65 12.49 2.28
N ASP A 159 -6.56 13.26 2.27
CA ASP A 159 -5.95 13.69 1.01
C ASP A 159 -5.51 12.43 0.23
N PRO A 160 -5.85 12.29 -1.06
CA PRO A 160 -5.43 11.15 -1.87
C PRO A 160 -3.95 10.83 -1.79
N TYR A 161 -3.08 11.82 -1.58
CA TYR A 161 -1.63 11.66 -1.44
C TYR A 161 -1.17 11.04 -0.11
N THR A 162 -2.09 10.88 0.84
CA THR A 162 -1.83 10.30 2.17
C THR A 162 -2.36 8.88 2.33
N TRP A 163 -2.96 8.32 1.28
CA TRP A 163 -3.43 6.93 1.30
C TRP A 163 -2.28 5.95 1.46
N ASP A 164 -2.56 4.83 2.14
CA ASP A 164 -1.60 3.76 2.33
C ASP A 164 -1.41 2.92 1.05
N THR A 165 -0.29 2.19 0.99
CA THR A 165 0.07 1.34 -0.15
C THR A 165 -1.05 0.37 -0.52
N ALA A 166 -1.72 -0.23 0.47
CA ALA A 166 -2.75 -1.22 0.25
C ALA A 166 -4.02 -0.60 -0.36
N PHE A 167 -4.37 0.62 0.03
CA PHE A 167 -5.53 1.32 -0.52
C PHE A 167 -5.29 1.71 -1.98
N TYR A 168 -4.14 2.27 -2.32
CA TYR A 168 -3.77 2.52 -3.72
C TYR A 168 -3.81 1.23 -4.55
N ALA A 169 -3.23 0.15 -4.05
CA ALA A 169 -3.29 -1.14 -4.75
C ALA A 169 -4.74 -1.65 -4.90
N SER A 170 -5.61 -1.43 -3.92
CA SER A 170 -7.03 -1.79 -4.04
C SER A 170 -7.74 -1.01 -5.15
N LEU A 171 -7.43 0.28 -5.32
CA LEU A 171 -7.95 1.12 -6.40
C LEU A 171 -7.38 0.68 -7.75
N ALA A 172 -6.08 0.40 -7.81
CA ALA A 172 -5.46 -0.16 -9.01
C ALA A 172 -6.18 -1.45 -9.43
N TYR A 173 -6.53 -2.31 -8.49
CA TYR A 173 -7.19 -3.58 -8.78
C TYR A 173 -8.67 -3.41 -9.19
N SER A 174 -9.38 -2.42 -8.63
CA SER A 174 -10.83 -2.29 -8.79
C SER A 174 -11.29 -1.27 -9.82
N GLU A 175 -10.57 -0.17 -10.03
CA GLU A 175 -11.06 1.02 -10.74
C GLU A 175 -10.85 0.99 -12.26
N ASN A 176 -10.81 -0.20 -12.88
CA ASN A 176 -10.73 -0.27 -14.33
C ASN A 176 -11.97 0.37 -14.98
N GLU A 177 -11.76 1.22 -15.98
CA GLU A 177 -12.85 1.98 -16.62
C GLU A 177 -13.86 1.10 -17.36
N SER A 178 -13.47 -0.10 -17.77
CA SER A 178 -14.37 -1.06 -18.42
C SER A 178 -15.36 -1.72 -17.45
N TYR A 179 -15.18 -1.55 -16.14
CA TYR A 179 -16.02 -2.16 -15.12
C TYR A 179 -17.19 -1.24 -14.74
N ASP A 180 -18.37 -1.85 -14.60
CA ASP A 180 -19.50 -1.20 -13.94
C ASP A 180 -19.28 -1.11 -12.43
N GLU A 181 -20.09 -0.28 -11.76
CA GLU A 181 -19.95 0.00 -10.32
C GLU A 181 -20.01 -1.27 -9.46
N GLU A 182 -20.88 -2.22 -9.80
CA GLU A 182 -21.00 -3.48 -9.06
C GLU A 182 -19.72 -4.32 -9.20
N THR A 183 -19.17 -4.40 -10.41
CA THR A 183 -17.91 -5.10 -10.69
C THR A 183 -16.75 -4.46 -9.95
N LYS A 184 -16.68 -3.12 -9.91
CA LYS A 184 -15.67 -2.38 -9.14
C LYS A 184 -15.73 -2.73 -7.65
N ILE A 185 -16.93 -2.71 -7.06
CA ILE A 185 -17.15 -3.10 -5.66
C ILE A 185 -16.70 -4.54 -5.39
N GLN A 186 -17.05 -5.48 -6.28
CA GLN A 186 -16.66 -6.88 -6.16
C GLN A 186 -15.14 -7.06 -6.27
N LYS A 187 -14.49 -6.39 -7.23
CA LYS A 187 -13.04 -6.42 -7.42
C LYS A 187 -12.28 -5.82 -6.24
N ARG A 188 -12.77 -4.71 -5.68
CA ARG A 188 -12.20 -4.13 -4.47
C ARG A 188 -12.28 -5.11 -3.30
N ARG A 189 -13.42 -5.79 -3.14
CA ARG A 189 -13.61 -6.82 -2.12
C ARG A 189 -12.68 -8.01 -2.32
N GLU A 190 -12.49 -8.45 -3.57
CA GLU A 190 -11.57 -9.53 -3.93
C GLU A 190 -10.12 -9.21 -3.50
N PHE A 191 -9.64 -8.00 -3.80
CA PHE A 191 -8.33 -7.53 -3.35
C PHE A 191 -8.20 -7.58 -1.82
N TRP A 192 -9.18 -7.04 -1.09
CA TRP A 192 -9.11 -7.02 0.37
C TRP A 192 -9.24 -8.41 1.00
N LEU A 193 -9.98 -9.33 0.39
CA LEU A 193 -10.02 -10.72 0.82
C LEU A 193 -8.67 -11.39 0.62
N TRP A 194 -7.99 -11.16 -0.51
CA TRP A 194 -6.61 -11.61 -0.70
C TRP A 194 -5.66 -11.01 0.35
N TYR A 195 -5.76 -9.71 0.60
CA TYR A 195 -4.95 -9.01 1.62
C TYR A 195 -5.11 -9.67 3.00
N LEU A 196 -6.34 -9.89 3.45
CA LEU A 196 -6.66 -10.45 4.78
C LEU A 196 -6.37 -11.95 4.89
N ASN A 197 -6.53 -12.72 3.81
CA ASN A 197 -6.32 -14.17 3.81
C ASN A 197 -4.87 -14.57 3.52
N GLU A 198 -4.14 -13.80 2.72
CA GLU A 198 -2.81 -14.18 2.25
C GLU A 198 -1.76 -13.12 2.53
N GLY A 199 -2.05 -11.85 2.19
CA GLY A 199 -1.10 -10.74 2.30
C GLY A 199 -0.55 -10.60 3.71
N VAL A 200 -1.43 -10.38 4.69
CA VAL A 200 -1.05 -10.22 6.10
C VAL A 200 -0.34 -11.47 6.64
N MET A 201 -0.80 -12.67 6.26
CA MET A 201 -0.16 -13.92 6.70
C MET A 201 1.27 -14.07 6.18
N LYS A 202 1.49 -13.86 4.88
CA LYS A 202 2.82 -13.91 4.25
C LYS A 202 3.74 -12.85 4.83
N ALA A 203 3.21 -11.65 5.07
CA ALA A 203 3.94 -10.55 5.66
C ALA A 203 4.37 -10.81 7.12
N TYR A 204 3.51 -11.46 7.91
CA TYR A 204 3.80 -11.75 9.32
C TYR A 204 4.88 -12.83 9.50
N ASN A 205 4.94 -13.81 8.60
CA ASN A 205 5.87 -14.94 8.66
C ASN A 205 7.23 -14.60 8.01
N ILE A 206 7.89 -13.52 8.48
CA ILE A 206 9.27 -13.18 8.09
C ILE A 206 10.31 -14.09 8.72
#